data_AF-A0A6N2I7Z5-F1
#
_entry.id   AF-A0A6N2I7Z5-F1
#
_cell.length_a   1.000
_cell.length_b   1.000
_cell.length_c   1.000
_cell.angle_alpha   90.00
_cell.angle_beta   90.00
_cell.angle_gamma   90.00
#
_symmetry.space_group_name_H-M   'P 1'
#
loop_
_entity.id
_entity.type
_entity.pdbx_description
1 polymer ?
#
loop_
_entity_poly.entity_id
_entity_poly.type
_entity_poly.pdbx_seq_one_letter_code
_entity_poly.pdbx_strand_id
1 'polypeptide(L)' 'APDALRGLDVPTLVLLAGSGRAHDPARVAAAAARLLPRARTVTIPGATHHTLPLHEPAAAELNRTAADFLTAR' A
#
# COMPACT_ATOMS: atom_id res chain seq x y z
N ALA A 1 -14.95 2.57 14.07
CA ALA A 1 -14.02 3.69 14.37
C ALA A 1 -12.61 3.30 13.91
N PRO A 2 -11.70 4.26 13.62
CA PRO A 2 -10.34 3.97 13.16
C PRO A 2 -9.55 3.03 14.08
N ASP A 3 -9.83 3.05 15.38
CA ASP A 3 -9.18 2.20 16.38
C ASP A 3 -9.46 0.71 16.18
N ALA A 4 -10.53 0.33 15.48
CA ALA A 4 -10.84 -1.06 15.16
C ALA A 4 -9.75 -1.70 14.27
N LEU A 5 -9.01 -0.91 13.50
CA LEU A 5 -7.91 -1.41 12.67
C LEU A 5 -6.76 -2.01 13.49
N ARG A 6 -6.60 -1.60 14.77
CA ARG A 6 -5.57 -2.18 15.65
C ARG A 6 -5.82 -3.64 16.01
N GLY A 7 -7.06 -4.11 15.86
CA GLY A 7 -7.43 -5.50 16.08
C GLY A 7 -7.12 -6.42 14.91
N LEU A 8 -6.66 -5.90 13.76
CA LEU A 8 -6.30 -6.72 12.60
C LEU A 8 -4.91 -7.34 12.79
N ASP A 9 -4.85 -8.67 12.78
CA ASP A 9 -3.65 -9.46 13.02
C ASP A 9 -3.10 -10.16 11.76
N VAL A 10 -3.88 -10.19 10.69
CA VAL A 10 -3.46 -10.72 9.39
C VAL A 10 -2.36 -9.82 8.79
N PRO A 11 -1.21 -10.38 8.35
CA PRO A 11 -0.22 -9.63 7.59
C PRO A 11 -0.90 -8.91 6.43
N THR A 12 -0.63 -7.62 6.27
CA THR A 12 -1.31 -6.79 5.26
C THR A 12 -0.29 -6.00 4.45
N LEU A 13 -0.45 -5.97 3.13
CA LEU A 13 0.29 -5.06 2.25
C LEU A 13 -0.59 -3.87 1.87
N VAL A 14 -0.11 -2.66 2.11
CA VAL A 14 -0.74 -1.42 1.67
C VAL A 14 0.10 -0.81 0.54
N LEU A 15 -0.45 -0.77 -0.66
CA LEU A 15 0.18 -0.17 -1.84
C LEU A 15 -0.43 1.22 -2.12
N LEU A 16 0.42 2.24 -2.20
CA LEU A 16 0.02 3.63 -2.38
C LEU A 16 0.55 4.20 -3.70
N ALA A 17 -0.25 5.02 -4.37
CA ALA A 17 0.16 5.73 -5.58
C ALA A 17 0.90 7.02 -5.20
N GLY A 18 2.19 7.13 -5.50
CA GLY A 18 3.02 8.27 -5.10
C GLY A 18 2.64 9.60 -5.75
N SER A 19 1.95 9.57 -6.90
CA SER A 19 1.44 10.72 -7.64
C SER A 19 -0.09 10.70 -7.75
N GLY A 20 -0.76 9.93 -6.90
CA GLY A 20 -2.22 9.93 -6.78
C GLY A 20 -2.75 11.24 -6.21
N ARG A 21 -3.89 11.71 -6.71
CA ARG A 21 -4.57 12.92 -6.20
C ARG A 21 -5.70 12.62 -5.21
N ALA A 22 -6.17 11.37 -5.17
CA ALA A 22 -7.27 10.98 -4.30
C ALA A 22 -6.87 11.06 -2.81
N HIS A 23 -5.66 10.63 -2.47
CA HIS A 23 -5.14 10.59 -1.10
C HIS A 23 -3.70 11.10 -1.07
N ASP A 24 -3.31 11.72 0.04
CA ASP A 24 -1.90 12.01 0.33
C ASP A 24 -1.22 10.71 0.78
N PRO A 25 -0.30 10.14 -0.02
CA PRO A 25 0.32 8.85 0.29
C PRO A 25 1.15 8.88 1.59
N ALA A 26 1.74 10.03 1.95
CA ALA A 26 2.50 10.15 3.20
C ALA A 26 1.58 10.10 4.42
N ARG A 27 0.42 10.78 4.35
CA ARG A 27 -0.57 10.74 5.42
C ARG A 27 -1.21 9.35 5.57
N VAL A 28 -1.47 8.66 4.47
CA VAL A 28 -1.99 7.28 4.52
C VAL A 28 -0.95 6.34 5.10
N ALA A 29 0.32 6.44 4.70
CA ALA A 29 1.40 5.63 5.24
C ALA A 29 1.57 5.84 6.75
N ALA A 30 1.53 7.09 7.22
CA ALA A 30 1.60 7.40 8.65
C ALA A 30 0.39 6.82 9.43
N ALA A 31 -0.80 6.87 8.84
CA ALA A 31 -1.99 6.26 9.46
C ALA A 31 -1.89 4.73 9.53
N ALA A 32 -1.44 4.09 8.45
CA ALA A 32 -1.22 2.64 8.41
C ALA A 32 -0.19 2.20 9.46
N ALA A 33 0.96 2.88 9.55
CA ALA A 33 1.98 2.59 10.56
C ALA A 33 1.45 2.73 12.00
N ARG A 34 0.54 3.68 12.25
CA ARG A 34 -0.05 3.92 13.58
C ARG A 34 -1.18 2.96 13.95
N LEU A 35 -1.93 2.46 12.97
CA LEU A 35 -3.19 1.73 13.21
C LEU A 35 -3.15 0.26 12.80
N LEU A 36 -2.22 -0.16 11.95
CA LEU A 36 -2.11 -1.52 11.42
C LEU A 36 -0.75 -2.13 11.81
N PRO A 37 -0.65 -2.80 12.97
CA PRO A 37 0.65 -3.25 13.52
C PRO A 37 1.35 -4.31 12.67
N ARG A 38 0.63 -4.98 11.77
CA ARG A 38 1.13 -6.03 10.87
C ARG A 38 1.18 -5.58 9.41
N ALA A 39 1.02 -4.29 9.13
CA ALA A 39 1.04 -3.77 7.77
C ALA A 39 2.47 -3.46 7.30
N ARG A 40 2.79 -3.92 6.09
CA ARG A 40 3.86 -3.36 5.27
C ARG A 40 3.23 -2.32 4.35
N THR A 41 3.78 -1.10 4.33
CA THR A 41 3.32 -0.04 3.41
C THR A 41 4.40 0.24 2.36
N VAL A 42 4.01 0.33 1.10
CA VAL A 42 4.88 0.68 -0.02
C VAL A 42 4.20 1.74 -0.87
N THR A 43 4.93 2.81 -1.20
CA THR A 43 4.48 3.86 -2.12
C THR A 43 5.19 3.66 -3.45
N ILE A 44 4.44 3.44 -4.53
CA ILE A 44 4.97 3.27 -5.88
C ILE A 44 5.19 4.66 -6.51
N PRO A 45 6.45 5.07 -6.78
CA PRO A 45 6.75 6.40 -7.32
C PRO A 45 6.12 6.60 -8.71
N GLY A 46 5.63 7.80 -8.99
CA GLY A 46 5.05 8.15 -10.30
C GLY A 46 3.69 7.51 -10.60
N ALA A 47 3.25 6.50 -9.84
CA ALA A 47 1.93 5.92 -9.99
C ALA A 47 0.85 6.90 -9.58
N THR A 48 -0.20 7.00 -10.38
CA THR A 48 -1.46 7.67 -10.06
C THR A 48 -2.51 6.65 -9.65
N HIS A 49 -3.65 7.13 -9.14
CA HIS A 49 -4.80 6.26 -8.84
C HIS A 49 -5.30 5.51 -10.09
N HIS A 50 -5.26 6.14 -11.27
CA HIS A 50 -5.72 5.52 -12.52
C HIS A 50 -4.69 4.55 -13.12
N THR A 51 -3.41 4.68 -12.77
CA THR A 51 -2.39 3.77 -13.30
C THR A 51 -2.24 2.52 -12.43
N LEU A 52 -2.64 2.58 -11.16
CA LEU A 52 -2.82 1.37 -10.36
C LEU A 52 -4.16 0.71 -10.72
N PRO A 53 -4.25 -0.63 -10.79
CA PRO A 53 -3.17 -1.59 -10.53
C PRO A 53 -2.38 -2.05 -11.78
N LEU A 54 -2.82 -1.74 -13.00
CA LEU A 54 -2.40 -2.49 -14.19
C LEU A 54 -1.64 -1.70 -15.26
N HIS A 55 -1.47 -0.38 -15.13
CA HIS A 55 -0.81 0.40 -16.17
C HIS A 55 0.69 0.55 -15.93
N GLU A 56 1.46 0.36 -17.02
CA GLU A 56 2.89 0.69 -17.07
C GLU A 56 3.14 2.19 -16.82
N PRO A 57 4.29 2.57 -16.22
CA PRO A 57 5.39 1.70 -15.77
C PRO A 57 5.18 1.05 -14.38
N ALA A 58 4.07 1.37 -13.71
CA ALA A 58 3.85 1.00 -12.30
C ALA A 58 3.53 -0.48 -12.08
N ALA A 59 2.96 -1.14 -13.10
CA ALA A 59 2.49 -2.53 -13.00
C ALA A 59 3.61 -3.52 -12.62
N ALA A 60 4.81 -3.36 -13.17
CA ALA A 60 5.92 -4.28 -12.88
C ALA A 60 6.37 -4.22 -11.41
N GLU A 61 6.47 -3.02 -10.83
CA GLU A 61 6.82 -2.84 -9.41
C GLU A 61 5.70 -3.32 -8.49
N LEU A 62 4.44 -3.03 -8.84
CA LEU A 62 3.28 -3.53 -8.12
C LEU A 62 3.26 -5.05 -8.06
N ASN A 63 3.39 -5.71 -9.22
CA ASN A 63 3.33 -7.16 -9.32
C ASN A 63 4.45 -7.84 -8.53
N ARG A 64 5.69 -7.32 -8.62
CA ARG A 64 6.80 -7.84 -7.80
C ARG A 64 6.52 -7.68 -6.31
N THR A 65 6.11 -6.49 -5.87
CA THR A 65 5.85 -6.23 -4.44
C THR A 65 4.73 -7.10 -3.90
N ALA A 66 3.66 -7.30 -4.68
CA ALA A 66 2.55 -8.17 -4.32
C ALA A 66 2.98 -9.65 -4.27
N ALA A 67 3.70 -10.14 -5.28
CA ALA A 67 4.20 -11.51 -5.32
C ALA A 67 5.15 -11.81 -4.17
N ASP A 68 6.11 -10.92 -3.89
CA ASP A 68 7.04 -11.03 -2.75
C ASP A 68 6.28 -11.12 -1.44
N PHE A 69 5.25 -10.29 -1.25
CA PHE A 69 4.44 -10.30 -0.05
C PHE A 69 3.63 -11.60 0.11
N LEU A 70 3.03 -12.10 -0.96
CA LEU A 70 2.19 -13.31 -0.94
C LEU A 70 3.01 -14.60 -0.80
N THR A 71 4.28 -14.58 -1.17
CA THR A 71 5.17 -15.75 -1.12
C THR A 71 6.12 -15.74 0.07
N ALA A 72 6.24 -14.60 0.79
CA ALA A 72 6.93 -14.53 2.06
C ALA A 72 6.26 -15.48 3.07
N ARG A 73 7.05 -16.41 3.61
CA ARG A 73 6.64 -17.31 4.69
C ARG A 73 6.77 -16.65 6.05
#